data_AF-A0A520EZ07-F1
#
_entry.id   AF-A0A520EZ07-F1
#
_cell.length_a   1.000
_cell.length_b   1.000
_cell.length_c   1.000
_cell.angle_alpha   90.00
_cell.angle_beta   90.00
_cell.angle_gamma   90.00
#
_symmetry.space_group_name_H-M   'P 1'
#
loop_
_entity.id
_entity.type
_entity.pdbx_description
1 polymer ?
#
loop_
_entity_poly.entity_id
_entity_poly.type
_entity_poly.pdbx_seq_one_letter_code
_entity_poly.pdbx_strand_id
1 'polypeptide(L)'
;MKRQAMQPISDHWDWQMNAACRSMPVSMFYPPLGLRGYSLRNLERQAKLVCDRCPVVTRCLQHALDTDERHGVWGGSTAHERSAMARVNPDEQRSPGYLRPGSESAPPAGGADSEKGCGSRRVSPDERRSRR
;
A
#
# COMPACT_ATOMS: atom_id res chain seq x y z
N MET A 1 19.57 -27.51 18.54
CA MET A 1 18.95 -27.60 17.20
C MET A 1 17.45 -27.79 17.38
N LYS A 2 16.65 -26.71 17.36
CA LYS A 2 15.18 -26.83 17.49
C LYS A 2 14.63 -27.28 16.14
N ARG A 3 14.22 -28.55 16.05
CA ARG A 3 13.44 -29.08 14.93
C ARG A 3 12.09 -28.35 14.94
N GLN A 4 11.90 -27.41 14.03
CA GLN A 4 10.60 -26.82 13.77
C GLN A 4 9.73 -27.92 13.14
N ALA A 5 8.90 -28.55 13.97
CA ALA A 5 7.85 -29.44 13.48
C ALA A 5 6.87 -28.59 12.66
N MET A 6 6.54 -29.06 11.46
CA MET A 6 5.53 -28.48 10.59
C MET A 6 4.24 -28.33 11.40
N GLN A 7 3.92 -27.10 11.82
CA GLN A 7 2.73 -26.83 12.61
C GLN A 7 1.50 -27.15 11.73
N PRO A 8 0.45 -27.78 12.27
CA PRO A 8 -0.78 -28.00 11.53
C PRO A 8 -1.37 -26.65 11.08
N ILE A 9 -1.89 -26.59 9.86
CA ILE A 9 -2.46 -25.38 9.25
C ILE A 9 -3.57 -24.75 10.12
N SER A 10 -4.23 -25.55 10.97
CA SER A 10 -5.30 -25.13 11.88
C SER A 10 -4.87 -24.05 12.89
N ASP A 11 -3.64 -24.14 13.43
CA ASP A 11 -3.11 -23.19 14.44
C ASP A 11 -2.99 -21.75 13.87
N HIS A 12 -3.00 -21.61 12.55
CA HIS A 12 -2.95 -20.33 11.86
C HIS A 12 -4.25 -19.53 12.01
N TRP A 13 -5.40 -20.19 12.22
CA TRP A 13 -6.73 -19.56 12.23
C TRP A 13 -7.39 -19.48 13.60
N ASP A 14 -6.95 -20.27 14.59
CA ASP A 14 -7.58 -20.37 15.91
C ASP A 14 -7.68 -19.04 16.66
N TRP A 15 -6.73 -18.14 16.45
CA TRP A 15 -6.76 -16.82 17.07
C TRP A 15 -7.98 -15.99 16.66
N GLN A 16 -8.51 -16.20 15.46
CA GLN A 16 -9.69 -15.47 14.98
C GLN A 16 -10.95 -15.84 15.78
N MET A 17 -10.98 -17.03 16.38
CA MET A 17 -12.10 -17.49 17.21
C MET A 17 -12.21 -16.68 18.51
N ASN A 18 -11.09 -16.11 18.98
CA ASN A 18 -11.03 -15.26 20.17
C ASN A 18 -11.23 -13.77 19.87
N ALA A 19 -11.55 -13.41 18.62
CA ALA A 19 -11.70 -12.01 18.22
C ALA A 19 -13.03 -11.41 18.71
N ALA A 20 -12.97 -10.31 19.46
CA ALA A 20 -14.15 -9.62 19.97
C ALA A 20 -15.08 -9.09 18.86
N CYS A 21 -14.54 -8.80 17.67
CA CYS A 21 -15.30 -8.34 16.51
C CYS A 21 -16.18 -9.42 15.86
N ARG A 22 -16.02 -10.70 16.20
CA ARG A 22 -16.72 -11.81 15.56
C ARG A 22 -18.26 -11.74 15.72
N SER A 23 -18.75 -11.17 16.81
CA SER A 23 -20.18 -11.02 17.08
C SER A 23 -20.78 -9.71 16.52
N MET A 24 -20.00 -8.94 15.77
CA MET A 24 -20.39 -7.63 15.23
C MET A 24 -20.55 -7.66 13.72
N PRO A 25 -21.33 -6.72 13.14
CA PRO A 25 -21.54 -6.66 11.71
C PRO A 25 -20.24 -6.33 10.97
N VAL A 26 -19.96 -7.06 9.89
CA VAL A 26 -18.77 -6.86 9.04
C VAL A 26 -18.68 -5.45 8.47
N SER A 27 -19.82 -4.79 8.22
CA SER A 27 -19.89 -3.42 7.71
C SER A 27 -19.32 -2.38 8.69
N MET A 28 -19.18 -2.72 9.97
CA MET A 28 -18.54 -1.87 10.97
C MET A 28 -17.03 -1.77 10.74
N PHE A 29 -16.41 -2.87 10.30
CA PHE A 29 -14.97 -2.95 10.05
C PHE A 29 -14.63 -2.71 8.58
N TYR A 30 -15.58 -2.95 7.67
CA TYR A 30 -15.48 -2.74 6.24
C TYR A 30 -16.55 -1.75 5.77
N PRO A 31 -16.24 -0.44 5.79
CA PRO A 31 -17.18 0.59 5.35
C PRO A 31 -17.68 0.35 3.91
N PRO A 32 -18.98 0.55 3.64
CA PRO A 32 -19.51 0.41 2.30
C PRO A 32 -18.91 1.46 1.35
N LEU A 33 -18.86 1.12 0.07
CA LEU A 33 -18.36 2.02 -0.97
C LEU A 33 -19.15 3.34 -0.96
N GLY A 34 -18.44 4.46 -1.01
CA GLY A 34 -19.02 5.80 -1.01
C GLY A 34 -19.17 6.45 0.36
N LEU A 35 -18.97 5.73 1.47
CA LEU A 35 -18.91 6.34 2.80
C LEU A 35 -17.64 7.20 2.92
N ARG A 36 -17.79 8.48 3.27
CA ARG A 36 -16.67 9.44 3.33
C ARG A 36 -16.83 10.45 4.47
N GLY A 37 -15.78 11.25 4.67
CA GLY A 37 -15.81 12.39 5.57
C GLY A 37 -16.06 12.01 7.02
N TYR A 38 -16.94 12.75 7.69
CA TYR A 38 -17.24 12.54 9.11
C TYR A 38 -17.85 11.16 9.38
N SER A 39 -18.77 10.70 8.53
CA SER A 39 -19.45 9.41 8.71
C SER A 39 -18.47 8.24 8.66
N LEU A 40 -17.52 8.26 7.71
CA LEU A 40 -16.45 7.27 7.63
C LEU A 40 -15.57 7.29 8.88
N ARG A 41 -15.06 8.46 9.26
CA ARG A 41 -14.20 8.60 10.45
C ARG A 41 -14.91 8.16 11.73
N ASN A 42 -16.21 8.42 11.84
CA ASN A 42 -16.99 7.98 12.99
C ASN A 42 -17.13 6.46 13.03
N LEU A 43 -17.42 5.83 11.89
CA LEU A 43 -17.49 4.37 11.78
C LEU A 43 -16.15 3.71 12.13
N GLU A 44 -15.05 4.23 11.56
CA GLU A 44 -13.69 3.76 11.87
C GLU A 44 -13.36 3.91 13.36
N ARG A 45 -13.74 5.04 13.98
CA ARG A 45 -13.57 5.24 15.43
C ARG A 45 -14.33 4.18 16.23
N GLN A 46 -15.58 3.91 15.87
CA GLN A 46 -16.39 2.89 16.55
C GLN A 46 -15.76 1.50 16.41
N ALA A 47 -15.26 1.15 15.23
CA ALA A 47 -14.54 -0.11 15.01
C ALA A 47 -13.27 -0.20 15.87
N LYS A 48 -12.51 0.88 16.01
CA LYS A 48 -11.31 0.92 16.87
C LYS A 48 -11.63 0.68 18.34
N LEU A 49 -12.71 1.25 18.87
CA LEU A 49 -13.16 1.01 20.26
C LEU A 49 -13.48 -0.47 20.56
N VAL A 50 -13.79 -1.25 19.52
CA VAL A 50 -13.91 -2.71 19.63
C VAL A 50 -12.54 -3.35 19.69
N CYS A 51 -11.63 -2.95 18.79
CA CYS A 51 -10.27 -3.46 18.75
C CYS A 51 -9.50 -3.22 20.06
N ASP A 52 -9.72 -2.09 20.72
CA ASP A 52 -9.05 -1.73 21.99
C ASP A 52 -9.30 -2.74 23.12
N ARG A 53 -10.40 -3.48 23.06
CA ARG A 53 -10.79 -4.51 24.05
C ARG A 53 -10.57 -5.94 23.54
N CYS A 54 -10.01 -6.10 22.36
CA CYS A 54 -9.87 -7.39 21.70
C CYS A 54 -8.59 -8.11 22.17
N PRO A 55 -8.67 -9.35 22.68
CA PRO A 55 -7.50 -10.06 23.21
C PRO A 55 -6.48 -10.44 22.13
N VAL A 56 -6.89 -10.45 20.86
CA VAL A 56 -6.05 -10.82 19.71
C VAL A 56 -5.62 -9.62 18.87
N VAL A 57 -5.72 -8.40 19.39
CA VAL A 57 -5.43 -7.15 18.65
C VAL A 57 -4.04 -7.15 18.00
N THR A 58 -3.00 -7.60 18.72
CA THR A 58 -1.63 -7.63 18.22
C THR A 58 -1.47 -8.61 17.06
N ARG A 59 -1.98 -9.85 17.21
CA ARG A 59 -1.92 -10.88 16.16
C ARG A 59 -2.76 -10.49 14.94
N CYS A 60 -3.90 -9.83 15.16
CA CYS A 60 -4.75 -9.29 14.11
C CYS A 60 -4.02 -8.21 13.29
N LEU A 61 -3.32 -7.29 13.96
CA LEU A 61 -2.52 -6.26 13.28
C LEU A 61 -1.38 -6.87 12.48
N GLN A 62 -0.64 -7.81 13.07
CA GLN A 62 0.46 -8.50 12.38
C GLN A 62 -0.03 -9.21 11.12
N HIS A 63 -1.12 -9.98 11.23
CA HIS A 63 -1.71 -10.66 10.08
C HIS A 63 -2.05 -9.67 8.95
N ALA A 64 -2.68 -8.54 9.28
CA ALA A 64 -3.05 -7.52 8.29
C ALA A 64 -1.84 -6.84 7.62
N LEU A 65 -0.69 -6.78 8.30
CA LEU A 65 0.57 -6.28 7.73
C LEU A 65 1.21 -7.33 6.84
N ASP A 66 1.25 -8.59 7.28
CA ASP A 66 1.86 -9.71 6.55
C ASP A 66 1.13 -10.00 5.22
N THR A 67 -0.19 -9.85 5.19
CA THR A 67 -1.02 -10.10 4.00
C THR A 67 -1.31 -8.84 3.18
N ASP A 68 -0.75 -7.68 3.55
CA ASP A 68 -0.99 -6.39 2.90
C ASP A 68 -2.50 -6.05 2.77
N GLU A 69 -3.25 -6.17 3.88
CA GLU A 69 -4.68 -5.91 3.85
C GLU A 69 -4.98 -4.43 3.62
N ARG A 70 -5.57 -4.13 2.45
CA ARG A 70 -5.75 -2.76 1.94
C ARG A 70 -7.05 -2.09 2.34
N HIS A 71 -7.94 -2.82 3.03
CA HIS A 71 -9.26 -2.31 3.37
C HIS A 71 -9.59 -2.55 4.84
N GLY A 72 -10.54 -1.75 5.34
CA GLY A 72 -11.13 -1.91 6.65
C GLY A 72 -10.21 -1.66 7.85
N VAL A 73 -10.77 -1.86 9.04
CA VAL A 73 -10.10 -1.70 10.33
C VAL A 73 -9.61 -3.07 10.81
N TRP A 74 -8.30 -3.16 11.04
CA TRP A 74 -7.65 -4.36 11.56
C TRP A 74 -6.73 -3.97 12.72
N GLY A 75 -6.79 -4.73 13.81
CA GLY A 75 -5.91 -4.52 14.97
C GLY A 75 -5.87 -3.07 15.48
N GLY A 76 -7.00 -2.35 15.45
CA GLY A 76 -7.09 -0.95 15.88
C GLY A 76 -6.59 0.08 14.86
N SER A 77 -6.24 -0.32 13.65
CA SER A 77 -5.69 0.55 12.60
C SER A 77 -6.53 0.52 11.32
N THR A 78 -6.72 1.67 10.67
CA THR A 78 -7.31 1.77 9.34
C THR A 78 -6.29 1.37 8.26
N ALA A 79 -6.76 1.08 7.05
CA ALA A 79 -5.86 0.82 5.91
C ALA A 79 -4.87 1.97 5.64
N HIS A 80 -5.31 3.23 5.84
CA HIS A 80 -4.46 4.40 5.68
C HIS A 80 -3.36 4.45 6.75
N GLU A 81 -3.70 4.15 8.01
CA GLU A 81 -2.73 4.10 9.11
C GLU A 81 -1.72 2.97 8.93
N ARG A 82 -2.18 1.77 8.53
CA ARG A 82 -1.27 0.65 8.20
C ARG A 82 -0.31 1.02 7.07
N SER A 83 -0.81 1.67 6.02
CA SER A 83 0.02 2.16 4.91
C SER A 83 1.09 3.16 5.38
N ALA A 84 0.78 3.99 6.38
CA ALA A 84 1.74 4.90 6.98
C ALA A 84 2.81 4.14 7.79
N MET A 85 2.44 3.12 8.56
CA MET A 85 3.37 2.28 9.32
C MET A 85 4.38 1.58 8.41
N ALA A 86 3.94 1.03 7.27
CA ALA A 86 4.82 0.40 6.29
C ALA A 86 5.83 1.38 5.67
N ARG A 87 5.47 2.68 5.55
CA ARG A 87 6.33 3.73 4.98
C ARG A 87 7.35 4.29 5.96
N VAL A 88 7.24 4.03 7.26
CA VAL A 88 8.19 4.51 8.28
C VAL A 88 9.42 3.59 8.40
N ASN A 89 9.42 2.41 7.75
CA ASN A 89 10.56 1.49 7.67
C ASN A 89 11.24 1.39 6.27
N PRO A 90 11.51 2.45 5.49
CA PRO A 90 12.15 2.31 4.18
C PRO A 90 13.67 2.08 4.26
N ASP A 91 14.33 2.42 5.38
CA ASP A 91 15.80 2.41 5.46
C ASP A 91 16.37 1.04 5.86
N GLU A 92 15.64 0.26 6.67
CA GLU A 92 16.11 -1.05 7.15
C GLU A 92 15.82 -2.21 6.18
N GLN A 93 14.86 -2.04 5.27
CA GLN A 93 14.47 -3.06 4.29
C GLN A 93 15.20 -2.93 2.94
N ARG A 94 16.00 -1.88 2.76
CA ARG A 94 16.90 -1.72 1.62
C ARG A 94 18.17 -2.52 1.88
N SER A 95 18.12 -3.84 1.65
CA SER A 95 19.30 -4.71 1.73
C SER A 95 20.51 -4.09 1.00
N PRO A 96 21.72 -4.06 1.59
CA PRO A 96 22.92 -3.60 0.90
C PRO A 96 23.33 -4.63 -0.16
N GLY A 97 23.36 -4.20 -1.42
CA GLY A 97 24.29 -4.72 -2.43
C GLY A 97 24.03 -6.11 -3.00
N TYR A 98 23.28 -6.19 -4.09
CA TYR A 98 23.77 -6.95 -5.23
C TYR A 98 24.51 -5.99 -6.16
N LEU A 99 25.84 -5.91 -5.99
CA LEU A 99 26.73 -5.37 -7.00
C LEU A 99 26.53 -6.19 -8.28
N ARG A 100 25.95 -5.58 -9.33
CA ARG A 100 26.05 -6.13 -10.69
C ARG A 100 27.53 -6.10 -11.10
N PRO A 101 28.15 -7.23 -11.46
CA PRO A 101 29.50 -7.20 -12.03
C PRO A 101 29.46 -6.60 -13.44
N GLY A 102 30.32 -5.61 -13.65
CA GLY A 102 31.03 -5.28 -14.90
C GLY A 102 30.23 -5.21 -16.20
N SER A 103 29.85 -3.99 -16.60
CA SER A 103 29.75 -3.63 -18.03
C SER A 103 30.99 -2.82 -18.41
N GLU A 104 32.08 -3.51 -18.74
CA GLU A 104 33.22 -2.88 -19.40
C GLU A 104 32.94 -2.77 -20.90
N SER A 105 33.24 -1.58 -21.40
CA SER A 105 32.95 -1.00 -22.70
C SER A 105 33.91 -1.43 -23.82
N ALA A 106 33.42 -1.49 -25.06
CA ALA A 106 34.23 -1.41 -26.28
C ALA A 106 33.81 -0.18 -27.13
N PRO A 107 34.73 0.59 -27.76
CA PRO A 107 34.44 1.86 -28.46
C PRO A 107 34.50 1.66 -30.02
N PRO A 108 34.53 2.71 -30.91
CA PRO A 108 33.56 2.86 -32.01
C PRO A 108 34.14 2.87 -33.45
N ALA A 109 33.26 2.77 -34.46
CA ALA A 109 33.46 3.23 -35.86
C ALA A 109 32.04 3.39 -36.49
N GLY A 110 31.53 4.58 -36.86
CA GLY A 110 31.89 5.45 -38.01
C GLY A 110 31.08 5.02 -39.25
N GLY A 111 30.28 5.81 -39.99
CA GLY A 111 29.81 7.20 -39.99
C GLY A 111 28.80 7.42 -41.15
N ALA A 112 28.25 8.66 -41.27
CA ALA A 112 27.59 9.29 -42.44
C ALA A 112 26.22 8.74 -42.96
N ASP A 113 25.22 9.50 -43.45
CA ASP A 113 25.03 10.93 -43.73
C ASP A 113 23.52 11.26 -43.97
N SER A 114 23.20 12.57 -43.94
CA SER A 114 22.09 13.30 -44.60
C SER A 114 20.63 13.30 -44.09
N GLU A 115 20.30 14.42 -43.41
CA GLU A 115 19.35 15.48 -43.82
C GLU A 115 17.84 15.23 -43.97
N LYS A 116 17.06 15.92 -43.11
CA LYS A 116 15.78 16.67 -43.32
C LYS A 116 15.14 16.85 -41.93
N GLY A 117 14.72 17.99 -41.41
CA GLY A 117 14.60 19.38 -41.86
C GLY A 117 13.78 20.11 -40.77
N CYS A 118 14.25 21.27 -40.32
CA CYS A 118 13.62 22.10 -39.28
C CYS A 118 12.35 22.79 -39.80
N GLY A 119 11.29 22.83 -38.99
CA GLY A 119 10.04 23.51 -39.34
C GLY A 119 9.14 23.81 -38.14
N SER A 120 9.70 24.34 -37.05
CA SER A 120 8.89 24.87 -35.95
C SER A 120 8.25 26.21 -36.33
N ARG A 121 6.93 26.21 -36.61
CA ARG A 121 6.13 27.45 -36.62
C ARG A 121 5.40 27.58 -35.29
N ARG A 122 5.86 28.51 -34.46
CA ARG A 122 5.16 29.00 -33.27
C ARG A 122 4.04 29.93 -33.74
N VAL A 123 2.83 29.78 -33.22
CA VAL A 123 1.75 30.77 -33.38
C VAL A 123 1.55 31.44 -32.03
N SER A 124 1.68 32.77 -32.01
CA SER A 124 1.48 33.63 -30.84
C SER A 124 0.01 33.71 -30.41
N PRO A 125 -0.25 34.05 -29.14
CA PRO A 125 -1.60 34.13 -28.58
C PRO A 125 -2.12 35.57 -28.66
N ASP A 126 -2.90 35.92 -29.70
CA ASP A 126 -3.68 37.16 -29.70
C ASP A 126 -4.86 37.08 -30.69
N GLU A 127 -5.94 36.40 -30.30
CA GLU A 127 -7.28 36.64 -30.86
C GLU A 127 -8.36 36.37 -29.80
N ARG A 128 -8.41 37.28 -28.83
CA ARG A 128 -9.59 37.50 -27.99
C ARG A 128 -10.37 38.63 -28.66
N ARG A 129 -11.53 38.32 -29.28
CA ARG A 129 -12.73 39.19 -29.48
C ARG A 129 -13.43 38.94 -30.82
N SER A 130 -14.75 38.73 -30.73
CA SER A 130 -15.77 38.78 -31.81
C SER A 130 -16.29 37.46 -32.37
N ARG A 131 -17.12 36.78 -31.56
CA ARG A 131 -18.37 36.11 -32.00
C ARG A 131 -19.35 36.30 -30.84
N ARG A 132 -20.24 37.31 -30.88
CA ARG A 132 -21.58 37.28 -31.50
C ARG A 132 -22.28 35.94 -31.31
#